data_AF-A0A7Y2W9B6-F1
#
_entry.id   AF-A0A7Y2W9B6-F1
#
_cell.length_a   1.000
_cell.length_b   1.000
_cell.length_c   1.000
_cell.angle_alpha   90.00
_cell.angle_beta   90.00
_cell.angle_gamma   90.00
#
_symmetry.space_group_name_H-M   'P 1'
#
loop_
_entity.id
_entity.type
_entity.pdbx_description
1 polymer ?
#
loop_
_entity_poly.entity_id
_entity_poly.type
_entity_poly.pdbx_seq_one_letter_code
_entity_poly.pdbx_strand_id
1 'polypeptide(L)'
;MTRVVSIYLPDLPTDRIRRADPSIPPEQAIAVIARSGSKRWVSAADAAARKAGVHVGMPAAKAQALFRGLMLVDADPVRDAAALERITLWALTLYSPIVAVDGI
;
A
#
# COMPACT_ATOMS: atom_id res chain seq x y z
N MET A 1 15.69 -29.19 11.82
CA MET A 1 14.36 -28.78 11.30
C MET A 1 14.44 -27.33 10.86
N THR A 2 14.16 -27.05 9.59
CA THR A 2 14.15 -25.68 9.07
C THR A 2 12.83 -25.01 9.43
N ARG A 3 12.88 -23.81 10.02
CA ARG A 3 11.69 -22.99 10.31
C ARG A 3 11.63 -21.86 9.29
N VAL A 4 10.46 -21.66 8.70
CA VAL A 4 10.23 -20.62 7.68
C VAL A 4 9.04 -19.78 8.12
N VAL A 5 9.12 -18.47 7.91
CA VAL A 5 8.04 -17.51 8.12
C VAL A 5 7.82 -16.76 6.81
N SER A 6 6.56 -16.61 6.41
CA SER A 6 6.16 -15.75 5.29
C SER A 6 5.37 -14.57 5.83
N ILE A 7 5.73 -13.36 5.41
CA ILE A 7 5.08 -12.12 5.82
C ILE A 7 4.47 -11.49 4.57
N TYR A 8 3.17 -11.22 4.63
CA TYR A 8 2.43 -10.56 3.57
C TYR A 8 1.98 -9.17 4.03
N LEU A 9 2.22 -8.16 3.21
CA LEU A 9 1.96 -6.75 3.51
C LEU A 9 0.90 -6.19 2.51
N PRO A 10 -0.38 -6.56 2.65
CA PRO A 10 -1.43 -6.20 1.67
C PRO A 10 -1.64 -4.69 1.53
N ASP A 11 -1.36 -3.95 2.60
CA ASP A 11 -1.62 -2.51 2.71
C ASP A 11 -0.32 -1.69 2.64
N LEU A 12 0.79 -2.28 2.19
CA LEU A 12 2.11 -1.64 2.15
C LEU A 12 2.10 -0.22 1.54
N PRO A 13 1.46 0.03 0.37
CA PRO A 13 1.46 1.36 -0.23
C PRO A 13 0.76 2.40 0.66
N THR A 14 -0.39 2.06 1.25
CA THR A 14 -1.15 2.97 2.11
C THR A 14 -0.51 3.16 3.49
N ASP A 15 0.07 2.09 4.05
CA ASP A 15 0.81 2.15 5.31
C ASP A 15 2.06 3.01 5.17
N ARG A 16 2.79 2.89 4.05
CA ARG A 16 3.94 3.75 3.76
C ARG A 16 3.54 5.21 3.68
N ILE A 17 2.43 5.54 2.99
CA ILE A 17 1.92 6.92 2.88
C ILE A 17 1.64 7.48 4.28
N ARG A 18 0.92 6.74 5.11
CA ARG A 18 0.57 7.15 6.48
C ARG A 18 1.81 7.27 7.39
N ARG A 19 2.80 6.40 7.24
CA ARG A 19 4.07 6.49 7.98
C ARG A 19 4.93 7.67 7.54
N ALA A 20 4.84 8.06 6.26
CA ALA A 20 5.57 9.21 5.73
C ALA A 20 4.94 10.55 6.15
N ASP A 21 3.64 10.57 6.43
CA ASP A 21 2.93 11.72 6.95
C ASP A 21 2.03 11.34 8.14
N PRO A 22 2.57 11.42 9.38
CA PRO A 22 1.82 11.13 10.59
C PRO A 22 0.66 12.08 10.88
N SER A 23 0.51 13.18 10.14
CA SER A 23 -0.62 14.09 10.28
C SER A 23 -1.92 13.52 9.69
N ILE A 24 -1.82 12.50 8.82
CA ILE A 24 -2.98 11.85 8.22
C ILE A 24 -3.71 10.99 9.27
N PRO A 25 -4.94 11.35 9.68
CA PRO A 25 -5.66 10.63 10.74
C PRO A 25 -5.97 9.17 10.35
N PRO A 26 -5.95 8.21 11.28
CA PRO A 26 -6.23 6.79 10.98
C PRO A 26 -7.54 6.52 10.22
N GLU A 27 -8.55 7.36 10.45
CA GLU A 27 -9.87 7.30 9.82
C GLU A 27 -9.92 7.92 8.40
N GLN A 28 -8.90 8.70 8.02
CA GLN A 28 -8.79 9.25 6.67
C GLN A 28 -8.58 8.10 5.69
N ALA A 29 -9.58 7.88 4.82
CA ALA A 29 -9.53 6.86 3.80
C ALA A 29 -8.53 7.25 2.69
N ILE A 30 -7.69 6.30 2.31
CA ILE A 30 -6.66 6.46 1.28
C ILE A 30 -6.86 5.42 0.18
N ALA A 31 -6.84 5.87 -1.07
CA ALA A 31 -6.71 5.02 -2.24
C ALA A 31 -5.49 5.43 -3.07
N VAL A 32 -4.68 4.44 -3.41
CA VAL A 32 -3.53 4.61 -4.32
C VAL A 32 -4.00 4.39 -5.75
N ILE A 33 -3.64 5.30 -6.64
CA ILE A 33 -4.10 5.32 -8.03
C ILE A 33 -2.95 4.99 -8.98
N ALA A 34 -3.05 3.83 -9.63
CA ALA A 34 -2.19 3.48 -10.76
C ALA A 34 -2.75 4.05 -12.06
N ARG A 35 -1.85 4.20 -13.04
CA ARG A 35 -2.18 4.72 -14.37
C ARG A 35 -1.46 3.96 -15.48
N SER A 36 -2.15 3.81 -16.61
CA SER A 36 -1.59 3.32 -17.88
C SER A 36 -2.28 4.07 -19.01
N GLY A 37 -1.52 4.92 -19.71
CA GLY A 37 -2.08 5.91 -20.63
C GLY A 37 -3.10 6.82 -19.93
N SER A 38 -4.32 6.87 -20.47
CA SER A 38 -5.46 7.62 -19.91
C SER A 38 -6.23 6.85 -18.83
N LYS A 39 -5.99 5.54 -18.67
CA LYS A 39 -6.69 4.70 -17.69
C LYS A 39 -6.11 4.95 -16.30
N ARG A 40 -6.98 5.27 -15.34
CA ARG A 40 -6.64 5.41 -13.90
C ARG A 40 -7.51 4.49 -13.06
N TRP A 41 -6.89 3.72 -12.18
CA TRP A 41 -7.60 2.77 -11.31
C TRP A 41 -6.96 2.71 -9.92
N VAL A 42 -7.75 2.29 -8.95
CA VAL A 42 -7.29 2.01 -7.59
C VAL A 42 -6.37 0.79 -7.63
N SER A 43 -5.10 0.96 -7.29
CA SER A 43 -4.12 -0.14 -7.14
C SER A 43 -4.03 -0.64 -5.71
N ALA A 44 -4.28 0.21 -4.72
CA ALA A 44 -4.39 -0.16 -3.31
C ALA A 44 -5.44 0.72 -2.62
N ALA A 45 -6.09 0.20 -1.58
CA ALA A 45 -7.06 0.93 -0.79
C ALA A 45 -6.96 0.48 0.67
N ASP A 46 -6.91 1.44 1.60
CA ASP A 46 -6.79 1.13 3.02
C ASP A 46 -8.11 0.61 3.61
N ALA A 47 -8.09 0.24 4.90
CA ALA A 47 -9.26 -0.31 5.57
C ALA A 47 -10.45 0.67 5.58
N ALA A 48 -10.23 1.97 5.71
CA ALA A 48 -11.29 2.98 5.71
C ALA A 48 -11.90 3.14 4.30
N ALA A 49 -11.07 3.17 3.26
CA ALA A 49 -11.52 3.20 1.87
C ALA A 49 -12.31 1.93 1.50
N ARG A 50 -11.83 0.75 1.92
CA ARG A 50 -12.54 -0.52 1.71
C ARG A 50 -13.91 -0.55 2.39
N LYS A 51 -14.01 -0.04 3.62
CA LYS A 51 -15.30 0.10 4.33
C LYS A 51 -16.28 1.02 3.60
N ALA A 52 -15.78 2.05 2.90
CA ALA A 52 -16.58 2.93 2.06
C ALA A 52 -16.93 2.31 0.68
N GLY A 53 -16.55 1.06 0.42
CA GLY A 53 -16.86 0.34 -0.81
C GLY A 53 -15.83 0.50 -1.93
N VAL A 54 -14.70 1.19 -1.68
CA VAL A 54 -13.60 1.31 -2.64
C VAL A 54 -12.81 0.00 -2.67
N HIS A 55 -12.46 -0.50 -3.86
CA HIS A 55 -11.69 -1.73 -4.00
C HIS A 55 -10.67 -1.61 -5.14
N VAL A 56 -9.64 -2.48 -5.13
CA VAL A 56 -8.63 -2.55 -6.18
C VAL A 56 -9.28 -2.84 -7.54
N GLY A 57 -8.73 -2.25 -8.60
CA GLY A 57 -9.25 -2.31 -9.96
C GLY A 57 -10.40 -1.34 -10.26
N MET A 58 -10.96 -0.68 -9.25
CA MET A 58 -12.02 0.32 -9.45
C MET A 58 -11.48 1.54 -10.21
N PRO A 59 -12.22 2.10 -11.19
CA PRO A 59 -11.85 3.37 -11.82
C PRO A 59 -11.74 4.50 -10.78
N ALA A 60 -10.69 5.31 -10.87
CA ALA A 60 -10.42 6.37 -9.89
C ALA A 60 -11.60 7.34 -9.72
N ALA A 61 -12.26 7.70 -10.83
CA ALA A 61 -13.45 8.56 -10.80
C ALA A 61 -14.63 7.93 -10.05
N LYS A 62 -14.83 6.61 -10.18
CA LYS A 62 -15.88 5.88 -9.46
C LYS A 62 -15.57 5.81 -7.97
N ALA A 63 -14.31 5.58 -7.60
CA ALA A 63 -13.88 5.58 -6.20
C ALA A 63 -14.13 6.93 -5.53
N GLN A 64 -13.77 8.03 -6.21
CA GLN A 64 -14.02 9.38 -5.70
C GLN A 64 -15.52 9.70 -5.55
N ALA A 65 -16.35 9.18 -6.46
CA ALA A 65 -17.80 9.38 -6.39
C ALA A 65 -18.47 8.64 -5.23
N LEU A 66 -17.94 7.47 -4.83
CA LEU A 66 -18.45 6.70 -3.70
C LEU A 66 -18.16 7.38 -2.36
N PHE A 67 -16.98 7.98 -2.21
CA PHE A 67 -16.56 8.61 -0.97
C PHE A 67 -15.90 9.96 -1.23
N ARG A 68 -16.64 11.06 -1.02
CA ARG A 68 -16.14 12.42 -1.27
C ARG A 68 -14.89 12.77 -0.45
N GLY A 69 -14.74 12.17 0.73
CA GLY A 69 -13.57 12.37 1.60
C GLY A 69 -12.38 11.48 1.25
N LEU A 70 -12.40 10.75 0.13
CA LEU A 70 -11.32 9.86 -0.26
C LEU A 70 -10.06 10.64 -0.65
N MET A 71 -8.95 10.37 0.03
CA MET A 71 -7.64 10.87 -0.35
C MET A 71 -7.09 9.98 -1.47
N LEU A 72 -6.91 10.57 -2.66
CA LEU A 72 -6.28 9.91 -3.80
C LEU A 72 -4.80 10.25 -3.84
N VAL A 73 -3.96 9.23 -3.84
CA VAL A 73 -2.49 9.37 -3.96
C VAL A 73 -2.06 8.60 -5.20
N ASP A 74 -1.25 9.20 -6.06
CA ASP A 74 -0.74 8.47 -7.23
C ASP A 74 0.23 7.36 -6.77
N ALA A 75 0.22 6.23 -7.48
CA ALA A 75 1.09 5.10 -7.19
C ALA A 75 2.56 5.49 -7.35
N ASP A 76 3.38 5.07 -6.38
CA ASP A 76 4.83 5.25 -6.40
C ASP A 76 5.52 3.90 -6.10
N PRO A 77 5.61 3.01 -7.11
CA PRO A 77 6.19 1.68 -6.95
C PRO A 77 7.65 1.72 -6.48
N VAL A 78 8.38 2.78 -6.81
CA VAL A 78 9.77 2.96 -6.38
C VAL A 78 9.84 3.17 -4.87
N ARG A 79 8.97 4.02 -4.31
CA ARG A 79 8.89 4.19 -2.85
C ARG A 79 8.36 2.94 -2.14
N ASP A 80 7.45 2.20 -2.76
CA ASP A 80 6.93 0.95 -2.21
C ASP A 80 8.04 -0.11 -2.14
N ALA A 81 8.80 -0.30 -3.22
CA ALA A 81 9.97 -1.18 -3.26
C ALA A 81 11.04 -0.78 -2.23
N ALA A 82 11.36 0.51 -2.13
CA ALA A 82 12.31 1.01 -1.13
C ALA A 82 11.82 0.78 0.31
N ALA A 83 10.50 0.79 0.56
CA ALA A 83 9.96 0.46 1.88
C ALA A 83 10.11 -1.04 2.19
N LEU A 84 9.84 -1.90 1.21
CA LEU A 84 10.01 -3.34 1.34
C LEU A 84 11.48 -3.72 1.57
N GLU A 85 12.41 -3.07 0.88
CA GLU A 85 13.85 -3.25 1.07
C GLU A 85 14.28 -2.89 2.51
N ARG A 86 13.78 -1.77 3.06
CA ARG A 86 14.09 -1.40 4.47
C ARG A 86 13.58 -2.43 5.47
N ILE A 87 12.38 -2.98 5.26
CA ILE A 87 11.83 -4.05 6.10
C ILE A 87 12.70 -5.31 6.01
N THR A 88 13.17 -5.62 4.80
CA THR A 88 14.05 -6.77 4.51
C THR A 88 15.38 -6.65 5.24
N LEU A 89 16.04 -5.50 5.15
CA LEU A 89 17.32 -5.25 5.83
C LEU A 89 17.17 -5.29 7.35
N TRP A 90 16.07 -4.74 7.89
CA TRP A 90 15.76 -4.85 9.31
C TRP A 90 15.56 -6.32 9.75
N ALA A 91 14.83 -7.11 8.96
CA ALA A 91 14.60 -8.52 9.25
C ALA A 91 15.88 -9.35 9.18
N LEU A 92 16.73 -9.06 8.20
CA LEU A 92 18.05 -9.68 8.00
C LEU A 92 18.98 -9.41 9.20
N THR A 93 18.88 -8.21 9.77
CA THR A 93 19.73 -7.78 10.89
C THR A 93 19.31 -8.42 12.20
N LEU A 94 18.01 -8.61 12.45
CA LEU A 94 17.50 -8.96 13.78
C LEU A 94 16.96 -10.39 13.92
N TYR A 95 16.40 -11.00 12.88
CA TYR A 95 15.62 -12.23 13.04
C TYR A 95 16.15 -13.44 12.27
N SER A 96 16.63 -13.24 11.04
CA SER A 96 17.03 -14.35 10.18
C SER A 96 18.23 -13.96 9.32
N PRO A 97 19.27 -14.81 9.22
CA PRO A 97 20.41 -14.57 8.32
C PRO A 97 20.04 -14.71 6.84
N ILE A 98 18.84 -15.19 6.52
CA ILE A 98 18.33 -15.35 5.16
C ILE A 98 16.93 -14.74 5.11
N VAL A 99 16.74 -13.76 4.24
CA VAL A 99 15.44 -13.14 3.94
C VAL A 99 15.30 -13.06 2.42
N ALA A 100 14.21 -13.59 1.89
CA ALA A 100 13.87 -13.50 0.47
C ALA A 100 12.69 -12.53 0.31
N VAL A 101 12.80 -11.64 -0.68
CA VAL A 101 11.76 -10.65 -1.01
C VAL A 101 11.06 -11.11 -2.28
N ASP A 102 9.74 -11.07 -2.24
CA ASP A 102 8.90 -11.27 -3.42
C ASP A 102 7.95 -10.07 -3.56
N GLY A 103 7.72 -9.67 -4.81
CA GLY A 103 6.91 -8.51 -5.18
C GLY A 103 7.72 -7.24 -5.48
N ILE A 104 7.66 -6.83 -6.75
CA ILE A 104 7.75 -5.44 -7.25
C ILE A 104 6.77 -5.35 -8.44
#